data_AF-A0A7S2VQ37-F1
#
_entry.id   AF-A0A7S2VQ37-F1
#
_cell.length_a   1.000
_cell.length_b   1.000
_cell.length_c   1.000
_cell.angle_alpha   90.00
_cell.angle_beta   90.00
_cell.angle_gamma   90.00
#
_symmetry.space_group_name_H-M   'P 1'
#
loop_
_entity.id
_entity.type
_entity.pdbx_description
1 polymer ?
#
loop_
_entity_poly.entity_id
_entity_poly.type
_entity_poly.pdbx_seq_one_letter_code
_entity_poly.pdbx_strand_id
1 'polypeptide(L)'
;AMGPSGAEADVPPAIQDKYAYGWWAFVSLMLVMFALHLLAEYFFPALSSGLMAFVTYYMVSNRCRNMTQPCTLMFGVICVTQSIIDLVALLMVVGGRTKVRAETSGVPGASHGTQTVTTITKETRPFFDSSEGFKYNIQSTALLASPLVMLIGSALAYISYNAYPSSLFPREGRGDGESGAFGGYGYGAGAAGGGYGAGLEER
;
A
#
# COMPACT_ATOMS: atom_id res chain seq x y z
N ALA A 1 -25.16 20.11 -16.58
CA ALA A 1 -24.77 19.57 -17.91
C ALA A 1 -23.85 18.39 -17.67
N MET A 2 -24.32 17.16 -17.94
CA MET A 2 -23.42 16.00 -18.05
C MET A 2 -22.58 16.23 -19.30
N GLY A 3 -21.27 16.40 -19.13
CA GLY A 3 -20.36 16.44 -20.27
C GLY A 3 -20.47 15.17 -21.10
N PRO A 4 -20.08 15.20 -22.39
CA PRO A 4 -20.10 14.03 -23.25
C PRO A 4 -19.44 12.89 -22.49
N SER A 5 -20.14 11.76 -22.40
CA SER A 5 -19.64 10.52 -21.81
C SER A 5 -18.36 10.16 -22.54
N GLY A 6 -17.23 10.67 -22.04
CA GLY A 6 -15.92 10.36 -22.56
C GLY A 6 -15.82 8.85 -22.52
N ALA A 7 -15.59 8.24 -23.68
CA ALA A 7 -15.46 6.79 -23.80
C ALA A 7 -14.51 6.34 -22.69
N GLU A 8 -15.08 5.64 -21.70
CA GLU A 8 -14.34 5.17 -20.54
C GLU A 8 -13.22 4.30 -21.10
N ALA A 9 -11.97 4.76 -20.95
CA ALA A 9 -10.85 4.08 -21.58
C ALA A 9 -10.82 2.64 -21.07
N ASP A 10 -11.10 1.69 -21.96
CA ASP A 10 -11.22 0.29 -21.58
C ASP A 10 -9.94 -0.18 -20.87
N VAL A 11 -10.12 -0.89 -19.75
CA VAL A 11 -9.01 -1.42 -18.96
C VAL A 11 -8.21 -2.40 -19.83
N PRO A 12 -6.89 -2.20 -20.02
CA PRO A 12 -6.08 -3.06 -20.87
C PRO A 12 -6.24 -4.55 -20.51
N PRO A 13 -6.41 -5.46 -21.49
CA PRO A 13 -6.61 -6.88 -21.22
C PRO A 13 -5.45 -7.50 -20.43
N ALA A 14 -4.23 -6.98 -20.61
CA ALA A 14 -3.06 -7.38 -19.84
C ALA A 14 -3.25 -7.27 -18.32
N ILE A 15 -4.03 -6.28 -17.84
CA ILE A 15 -4.32 -6.11 -16.42
C ILE A 15 -5.29 -7.17 -15.93
N GLN A 16 -6.31 -7.48 -16.73
CA GLN A 16 -7.35 -8.44 -16.40
C GLN A 16 -6.79 -9.88 -16.35
N ASP A 17 -5.93 -10.24 -17.29
CA ASP A 17 -5.45 -11.62 -17.42
C ASP A 17 -4.22 -11.91 -16.55
N LYS A 18 -3.25 -11.00 -16.50
CA LYS A 18 -1.95 -11.25 -15.86
C LYS A 18 -1.88 -10.76 -14.42
N TYR A 19 -2.43 -9.56 -14.15
CA TYR A 19 -2.25 -8.91 -12.85
C TYR A 19 -3.36 -9.23 -11.85
N ALA A 20 -4.51 -9.75 -12.29
CA ALA A 20 -5.63 -10.09 -11.40
C ALA A 20 -5.21 -11.03 -10.25
N TYR A 21 -4.37 -12.03 -10.53
CA TYR A 21 -3.87 -12.93 -9.48
C TYR A 21 -3.04 -12.21 -8.42
N GLY A 22 -2.15 -11.30 -8.85
CA GLY A 22 -1.33 -10.50 -7.93
C GLY A 22 -2.16 -9.59 -7.04
N TRP A 23 -3.21 -8.98 -7.60
CA TRP A 23 -4.14 -8.15 -6.84
C TRP A 23 -5.00 -8.95 -5.84
N TRP A 24 -5.48 -10.14 -6.20
CA TRP A 24 -6.19 -11.02 -5.25
C TRP A 24 -5.29 -11.52 -4.11
N ALA A 25 -4.03 -11.84 -4.43
CA ALA A 25 -3.03 -12.16 -3.41
C ALA A 25 -2.81 -10.96 -2.46
N PHE A 26 -2.77 -9.74 -3.01
CA PHE A 26 -2.64 -8.52 -2.22
C PHE A 26 -3.87 -8.21 -1.36
N VAL A 27 -5.10 -8.41 -1.86
CA VAL A 27 -6.33 -8.32 -1.04
C VAL A 27 -6.26 -9.30 0.13
N SER A 28 -5.84 -10.54 -0.13
CA SER A 28 -5.67 -11.56 0.92
C SER A 28 -4.64 -11.13 1.97
N LEU A 29 -3.50 -10.58 1.52
CA LEU A 29 -2.46 -10.05 2.39
C LEU A 29 -2.96 -8.88 3.24
N MET A 30 -3.77 -7.99 2.68
CA MET A 30 -4.38 -6.87 3.39
C MET A 30 -5.39 -7.34 4.45
N LEU A 31 -6.17 -8.39 4.18
CA LEU A 31 -7.07 -9.00 5.17
C LEU A 31 -6.29 -9.65 6.32
N VAL A 32 -5.17 -10.31 6.03
CA VAL A 32 -4.27 -10.84 7.06
C VAL A 32 -3.69 -9.71 7.90
N MET A 33 -3.24 -8.61 7.29
CA MET A 33 -2.75 -7.44 8.00
C MET A 33 -3.82 -6.80 8.88
N PHE A 34 -5.06 -6.71 8.39
CA PHE A 34 -6.20 -6.24 9.18
C PHE A 34 -6.42 -7.12 10.42
N ALA A 35 -6.42 -8.45 10.26
CA ALA A 35 -6.52 -9.36 11.39
C ALA A 35 -5.34 -9.21 12.37
N LEU A 36 -4.11 -9.05 11.88
CA LEU A 36 -2.94 -8.80 12.71
C LEU A 36 -3.08 -7.51 13.53
N HIS A 37 -3.59 -6.42 12.94
CA HIS A 37 -3.85 -5.16 13.66
C HIS A 37 -4.93 -5.31 14.73
N LEU A 38 -5.98 -6.09 14.47
CA LEU A 38 -7.01 -6.41 15.48
C LEU A 38 -6.42 -7.21 16.65
N LEU A 39 -5.61 -8.23 16.37
CA LEU A 39 -4.93 -9.03 17.39
C LEU A 39 -3.89 -8.23 18.19
N ALA A 40 -3.26 -7.26 17.53
CA ALA A 40 -2.33 -6.32 18.14
C ALA A 40 -3.03 -5.23 18.99
N GLU A 41 -4.37 -5.13 18.91
CA GLU A 41 -5.21 -4.09 19.52
C GLU A 41 -4.90 -2.67 19.02
N TYR A 42 -4.46 -2.54 17.77
CA TYR A 42 -4.20 -1.25 17.12
C TYR A 42 -5.42 -0.79 16.33
N PHE A 43 -6.37 -0.15 17.02
CA PHE A 43 -7.65 0.26 16.42
C PHE A 43 -7.50 1.16 15.19
N PHE A 44 -6.68 2.21 15.27
CA PHE A 44 -6.55 3.17 14.17
C PHE A 44 -5.87 2.57 12.93
N PRO A 45 -4.70 1.88 13.04
CA PRO A 45 -4.14 1.13 11.94
C PRO A 45 -5.06 0.04 11.38
N ALA A 46 -5.82 -0.66 12.23
CA ALA A 46 -6.80 -1.66 11.78
C ALA A 46 -7.89 -1.02 10.91
N LEU A 47 -8.45 0.12 11.32
CA LEU A 47 -9.46 0.83 10.54
C LEU A 47 -8.91 1.25 9.17
N SER A 48 -7.71 1.83 9.14
CA SER A 48 -7.05 2.23 7.90
C SER A 48 -6.80 1.04 6.97
N SER A 49 -6.23 -0.05 7.49
CA SER A 49 -5.97 -1.25 6.69
C SER A 49 -7.26 -1.92 6.20
N GLY A 50 -8.33 -1.90 7.00
CA GLY A 50 -9.64 -2.41 6.61
C GLY A 50 -10.28 -1.60 5.49
N LEU A 51 -10.21 -0.27 5.55
CA LEU A 51 -10.68 0.61 4.48
C LEU A 51 -9.90 0.38 3.19
N MET A 52 -8.58 0.29 3.29
CA MET A 52 -7.72 -0.01 2.14
C MET A 52 -8.03 -1.39 1.54
N ALA A 53 -8.21 -2.42 2.37
CA ALA A 53 -8.61 -3.75 1.91
C ALA A 53 -9.96 -3.72 1.17
N PHE A 54 -10.93 -2.96 1.67
CA PHE A 54 -12.23 -2.78 1.02
C PHE A 54 -12.12 -2.07 -0.33
N VAL A 55 -11.33 -0.99 -0.41
CA VAL A 55 -11.07 -0.26 -1.67
C VAL A 55 -10.37 -1.18 -2.69
N THR A 56 -9.33 -1.91 -2.27
CA THR A 56 -8.64 -2.86 -3.14
C THR A 56 -9.58 -3.97 -3.59
N TYR A 57 -10.40 -4.53 -2.70
CA TYR A 57 -11.42 -5.51 -3.08
C TYR A 57 -12.39 -4.95 -4.11
N TYR A 58 -12.87 -3.72 -3.93
CA TYR A 58 -13.75 -3.05 -4.90
C TYR A 58 -13.07 -2.84 -6.26
N MET A 59 -11.79 -2.46 -6.29
CA MET A 59 -11.02 -2.29 -7.54
C MET A 59 -10.88 -3.61 -8.31
N VAL A 60 -10.65 -4.71 -7.60
CA VAL A 60 -10.42 -6.04 -8.18
C VAL A 60 -11.73 -6.76 -8.51
N SER A 61 -12.81 -6.40 -7.81
CA SER A 61 -14.15 -6.90 -8.11
C SER A 61 -14.55 -6.57 -9.55
N ASN A 62 -15.43 -7.38 -10.14
CA ASN A 62 -15.87 -7.25 -11.53
C ASN A 62 -14.72 -7.32 -12.56
N ARG A 63 -13.80 -8.28 -12.40
CA ARG A 63 -12.68 -8.52 -13.32
C ARG A 63 -11.80 -7.28 -13.55
N CYS A 64 -11.48 -6.56 -12.47
CA CYS A 64 -10.67 -5.34 -12.52
C CYS A 64 -11.28 -4.20 -13.37
N ARG A 65 -12.56 -4.24 -13.70
CA ARG A 65 -13.23 -3.18 -14.50
C ARG A 65 -13.21 -1.81 -13.81
N ASN A 66 -13.23 -1.81 -12.48
CA ASN A 66 -13.17 -0.58 -11.67
C ASN A 66 -11.75 -0.03 -11.52
N MET A 67 -10.74 -0.72 -12.06
CA MET A 67 -9.35 -0.29 -12.01
C MET A 67 -9.12 0.73 -13.12
N THR A 68 -9.56 1.97 -12.91
CA THR A 68 -9.24 3.05 -13.85
C THR A 68 -7.79 3.51 -13.61
N GLN A 69 -7.16 4.08 -14.65
CA GLN A 69 -5.81 4.61 -14.56
C GLN A 69 -5.61 5.62 -13.40
N PRO A 70 -6.47 6.65 -13.21
CA PRO A 70 -6.32 7.58 -12.09
C PRO A 70 -6.56 6.92 -10.74
N CYS A 71 -7.48 5.96 -10.65
CA CYS A 71 -7.73 5.21 -9.41
C CYS A 71 -6.48 4.42 -8.98
N THR A 72 -5.84 3.74 -9.92
CA THR A 72 -4.60 2.97 -9.67
C THR A 72 -3.46 3.88 -9.21
N LEU A 73 -3.29 5.04 -9.86
CA LEU A 73 -2.27 6.02 -9.48
C LEU A 73 -2.51 6.55 -8.07
N MET A 74 -3.73 7.00 -7.77
CA MET A 74 -4.10 7.52 -6.46
C MET A 74 -3.91 6.46 -5.37
N PHE A 75 -4.32 5.22 -5.64
CA PHE A 75 -4.12 4.10 -4.74
C PHE A 75 -2.63 3.89 -4.42
N GLY A 76 -1.77 3.90 -5.44
CA GLY A 76 -0.32 3.80 -5.28
C GLY A 76 0.26 4.91 -4.40
N VAL A 77 -0.15 6.16 -4.61
CA VAL A 77 0.28 7.32 -3.79
C VAL A 77 -0.16 7.18 -2.34
N ILE A 78 -1.40 6.72 -2.10
CA ILE A 78 -1.90 6.47 -0.74
C ILE A 78 -1.07 5.39 -0.06
N CYS A 79 -0.77 4.27 -0.75
CA CYS A 79 0.08 3.21 -0.24
C CYS A 79 1.50 3.71 0.10
N VAL A 80 2.13 4.52 -0.75
CA VAL A 80 3.46 5.10 -0.45
C VAL A 80 3.40 5.99 0.79
N THR A 81 2.41 6.86 0.87
CA THR A 81 2.26 7.79 2.00
C THR A 81 2.04 7.03 3.30
N GLN A 82 1.16 6.02 3.29
CA GLN A 82 0.92 5.16 4.44
C GLN A 82 2.18 4.39 4.83
N SER A 83 2.92 3.85 3.86
CA SER A 83 4.19 3.17 4.13
C SER A 83 5.21 4.07 4.82
N ILE A 84 5.29 5.35 4.46
CA ILE A 84 6.22 6.29 5.09
C ILE A 84 5.80 6.56 6.53
N ILE A 85 4.51 6.78 6.79
CA ILE A 85 3.99 7.00 8.15
C ILE A 85 4.29 5.77 9.03
N ASP A 86 4.02 4.57 8.53
CA ASP A 86 4.29 3.32 9.26
C ASP A 86 5.79 3.10 9.47
N LEU A 87 6.62 3.46 8.48
CA LEU A 87 8.07 3.38 8.61
C LEU A 87 8.60 4.35 9.68
N VAL A 88 8.09 5.57 9.75
CA VAL A 88 8.43 6.52 10.81
C VAL A 88 8.04 5.96 12.18
N ALA A 89 6.83 5.40 12.30
CA ALA A 89 6.38 4.75 13.53
C ALA A 89 7.29 3.58 13.93
N LEU A 90 7.72 2.75 12.97
CA LEU A 90 8.66 1.67 13.17
C LEU A 90 10.03 2.19 13.65
N LEU A 91 10.57 3.22 13.02
CA LEU A 91 11.86 3.82 13.39
C LEU A 91 11.84 4.43 14.81
N MET A 92 10.69 4.93 15.28
CA MET A 92 10.54 5.42 16.65
C MET A 92 10.65 4.30 17.72
N VAL A 93 10.37 3.05 17.36
CA VAL A 93 10.33 1.91 18.29
C VAL A 93 11.40 0.84 18.01
N VAL A 94 12.18 0.99 16.94
CA VAL A 94 13.24 0.03 16.56
C VAL A 94 14.33 -0.07 17.62
N GLY A 95 14.58 1.01 18.36
CA GLY A 95 15.51 1.04 19.51
C GLY A 95 14.99 0.33 20.76
N GLY A 96 13.80 -0.26 20.70
CA GLY A 96 13.12 -0.89 21.82
C GLY A 96 11.82 -0.18 22.18
N ARG A 97 10.94 -0.88 22.89
CA ARG A 97 9.66 -0.34 23.35
C ARG A 97 9.78 -0.02 24.84
N THR A 98 9.62 1.26 25.17
CA THR A 98 9.62 1.72 26.56
C THR A 98 8.21 1.62 27.13
N LYS A 99 8.03 0.78 28.15
CA LYS A 99 6.82 0.79 28.96
C LYS A 99 7.06 1.70 30.16
N VAL A 100 6.19 2.68 30.34
CA VAL A 100 6.21 3.57 31.50
C VAL A 100 5.17 3.05 32.48
N ARG A 101 5.61 2.49 33.60
CA ARG A 101 4.72 2.10 34.69
C ARG A 101 4.80 3.17 35.77
N ALA A 102 3.68 3.86 36.00
CA ALA A 102 3.52 4.75 37.12
C ALA A 102 2.90 3.97 38.27
N GLU A 103 3.64 3.80 39.35
CA GLU A 103 3.14 3.21 40.58
C GLU A 103 3.01 4.33 41.61
N THR A 104 1.80 4.50 42.13
CA THR A 104 1.49 5.52 43.14
C THR A 104 1.46 4.86 44.51
N SER A 105 2.38 5.25 45.37
CA SER A 105 2.46 4.76 46.75
C SER A 105 2.08 5.89 47.70
N GLY A 106 1.05 5.66 48.53
CA GLY A 106 0.67 6.58 49.59
C GLY A 106 1.63 6.43 50.76
N VAL A 107 2.44 7.45 51.02
CA VAL A 107 3.31 7.49 52.20
C VAL A 107 2.59 8.30 53.28
N PRO A 108 2.33 7.75 54.48
CA PRO A 108 1.73 8.51 55.57
C PRO A 108 2.66 9.66 55.95
N GLY A 109 2.19 10.90 55.77
CA GLY A 109 2.98 12.09 56.10
C GLY A 109 3.04 12.32 57.61
N ALA A 110 4.15 12.90 58.07
CA ALA A 110 4.42 13.16 59.49
C ALA A 110 3.48 14.19 60.15
N SER A 111 2.68 14.92 59.36
CA SER A 111 1.81 15.99 59.84
C SER A 111 0.51 16.05 59.01
N HIS A 112 -0.52 15.30 59.44
CA HIS A 112 -1.93 15.43 59.01
C HIS A 112 -2.23 15.52 57.49
N GLY A 113 -1.33 15.02 56.63
CA GLY A 113 -1.54 14.99 55.17
C GLY A 113 -0.96 13.73 54.55
N THR A 114 -1.71 13.08 53.66
CA THR A 114 -1.23 11.96 52.86
C THR A 114 -0.31 12.50 51.75
N GLN A 115 0.97 12.12 51.75
CA GLN A 115 1.88 12.46 50.67
C GLN A 115 1.83 11.35 49.62
N THR A 116 1.41 11.70 48.42
CA THR A 116 1.35 10.79 47.28
C THR A 116 2.70 10.83 46.55
N VAL A 117 3.48 9.75 46.62
CA VAL A 117 4.73 9.62 45.86
C VAL A 117 4.43 8.78 44.62
N THR A 118 4.62 9.37 43.44
CA THR A 118 4.47 8.67 42.16
C THR A 118 5.85 8.25 41.66
N THR A 119 6.14 6.95 41.69
CA THR A 119 7.38 6.40 41.13
C THR A 119 7.14 6.01 39.68
N ILE A 120 7.95 6.57 38.78
CA ILE A 120 7.88 6.28 37.34
C ILE A 120 9.01 5.33 36.98
N THR A 121 8.69 4.06 36.76
CA THR A 121 9.65 3.05 36.29
C THR A 121 9.58 2.97 34.77
N LYS A 122 10.70 3.24 34.09
CA LYS A 122 10.83 3.07 32.63
C LYS A 122 11.56 1.76 32.37
N GLU A 123 10.86 0.79 31.79
CA GLU A 123 11.48 -0.46 31.32
C GLU A 123 11.57 -0.43 29.80
N THR A 124 12.79 -0.51 29.27
CA THR A 124 13.05 -0.65 27.84
C THR A 124 13.18 -2.14 27.53
N ARG A 125 12.31 -2.64 26.63
CA ARG A 125 12.34 -4.02 26.17
C ARG A 125 12.78 -4.10 24.70
N PRO A 126 13.47 -5.18 24.29
CA PRO A 126 13.85 -5.38 22.89
C PRO A 126 12.60 -5.50 22.01
N PHE A 127 12.74 -5.18 20.71
CA PHE A 127 11.59 -5.16 19.78
C PHE A 127 10.85 -6.50 19.71
N PHE A 128 11.56 -7.62 19.79
CA PHE A 128 10.99 -8.94 20.03
C PHE A 128 11.49 -9.47 21.36
N ASP A 129 10.57 -9.95 22.19
CA ASP A 129 10.89 -10.47 23.52
C ASP A 129 10.07 -11.75 23.75
N SER A 130 10.75 -12.88 23.94
CA SER A 130 10.10 -14.16 24.21
C SER A 130 9.47 -14.21 25.60
N SER A 131 9.87 -13.33 26.53
CA SER A 131 9.32 -13.26 27.88
C SER A 131 8.01 -12.48 27.99
N GLU A 132 7.72 -11.59 27.04
CA GLU A 132 6.54 -10.69 27.05
C GLU A 132 5.27 -11.31 26.43
N GLY A 133 5.35 -12.59 26.04
CA GLY A 133 4.23 -13.36 25.52
C GLY A 133 3.92 -13.15 24.03
N PHE A 134 2.97 -13.91 23.51
CA PHE A 134 2.65 -13.96 22.08
C PHE A 134 2.12 -12.63 21.52
N LYS A 135 1.24 -11.94 22.28
CA LYS A 135 0.64 -10.67 21.89
C LYS A 135 1.67 -9.56 21.65
N TYR A 136 2.71 -9.50 22.50
CA TYR A 136 3.80 -8.54 22.34
C TYR A 136 4.52 -8.73 21.00
N ASN A 137 4.84 -9.97 20.65
CA ASN A 137 5.52 -10.30 19.40
C ASN A 137 4.63 -10.06 18.17
N ILE A 138 3.31 -10.33 18.26
CA ILE A 138 2.36 -9.96 17.19
C ILE A 138 2.37 -8.45 16.93
N GLN A 139 2.37 -7.62 17.98
CA GLN A 139 2.41 -6.16 17.83
C GLN A 139 3.66 -5.72 17.06
N SER A 140 4.81 -6.28 17.41
CA SER A 140 6.08 -5.99 16.73
C SER A 140 6.11 -6.51 15.29
N THR A 141 5.56 -7.71 15.04
CA THR A 141 5.39 -8.23 13.68
C THR A 141 4.47 -7.34 12.84
N ALA A 142 3.34 -6.87 13.38
CA ALA A 142 2.42 -5.99 12.67
C ALA A 142 3.08 -4.66 12.29
N LEU A 143 3.83 -4.05 13.21
CA LEU A 143 4.59 -2.83 12.97
C LEU A 143 5.63 -2.98 11.85
N LEU A 144 6.29 -4.14 11.78
CA LEU A 144 7.27 -4.42 10.72
C LEU A 144 6.61 -4.76 9.39
N ALA A 145 5.52 -5.53 9.41
CA ALA A 145 4.85 -6.03 8.21
C ALA A 145 4.06 -4.94 7.48
N SER A 146 3.45 -3.99 8.21
CA SER A 146 2.61 -2.94 7.61
C SER A 146 3.31 -2.14 6.49
N PRO A 147 4.49 -1.52 6.71
CA PRO A 147 5.15 -0.76 5.65
C PRO A 147 5.56 -1.66 4.46
N LEU A 148 5.94 -2.92 4.71
CA LEU A 148 6.29 -3.86 3.63
C LEU A 148 5.07 -4.19 2.75
N VAL A 149 3.92 -4.44 3.36
CA VAL A 149 2.68 -4.70 2.61
C VAL A 149 2.26 -3.48 1.81
N MET A 150 2.36 -2.27 2.38
CA MET A 150 2.06 -1.04 1.67
C MET A 150 3.01 -0.79 0.47
N LEU A 151 4.30 -1.12 0.60
CA LEU A 151 5.25 -1.08 -0.53
C LEU A 151 4.89 -2.06 -1.65
N ILE A 152 4.43 -3.28 -1.30
CA ILE A 152 3.94 -4.25 -2.28
C ILE A 152 2.72 -3.69 -3.03
N GLY A 153 1.78 -3.08 -2.30
CA GLY A 153 0.61 -2.42 -2.89
C GLY A 153 0.98 -1.29 -3.85
N SER A 154 1.95 -0.45 -3.46
CA SER A 154 2.50 0.60 -4.33
C SER A 154 3.18 0.04 -5.57
N ALA A 155 3.99 -1.02 -5.44
CA ALA A 155 4.65 -1.67 -6.57
C ALA A 155 3.64 -2.26 -7.56
N LEU A 156 2.58 -2.93 -7.06
CA LEU A 156 1.49 -3.44 -7.90
C LEU A 156 0.73 -2.32 -8.61
N ALA A 157 0.47 -1.20 -7.92
CA ALA A 157 -0.15 -0.02 -8.51
C ALA A 157 0.74 0.59 -9.61
N TYR A 158 2.04 0.71 -9.38
CA TYR A 158 3.00 1.21 -10.37
C TYR A 158 3.09 0.31 -11.61
N ILE A 159 3.19 -1.01 -11.42
CA ILE A 159 3.21 -1.99 -12.51
C ILE A 159 1.91 -1.92 -13.32
N SER A 160 0.77 -1.83 -12.63
CA SER A 160 -0.54 -1.71 -13.28
C SER A 160 -0.72 -0.39 -14.02
N TYR A 161 -0.22 0.72 -13.45
CA TYR A 161 -0.24 2.04 -14.08
C TYR A 161 0.58 2.07 -15.39
N ASN A 162 1.76 1.43 -15.41
CA ASN A 162 2.59 1.35 -16.61
C ASN A 162 2.03 0.41 -17.69
N ALA A 163 0.98 -0.37 -17.40
CA ALA A 163 0.30 -1.19 -18.39
C ALA A 163 -0.71 -0.40 -19.24
N TYR A 164 -1.06 0.82 -18.84
CA TYR A 164 -1.92 1.69 -19.65
C TYR A 164 -1.11 2.30 -20.80
N PRO A 165 -1.66 2.32 -22.04
CA PRO A 165 -0.95 2.83 -23.21
C PRO A 165 -0.80 4.37 -23.20
N SER A 166 -1.70 5.07 -22.52
CA SER A 166 -1.71 6.53 -22.40
C SER A 166 -1.14 6.98 -21.05
N SER A 167 -0.46 8.12 -21.02
CA SER A 167 -0.15 8.84 -19.77
C SER A 167 -1.32 9.75 -19.38
N LEU A 168 -1.66 9.82 -18.09
CA LEU A 168 -2.64 10.79 -17.57
C LEU A 168 -2.17 12.23 -17.68
N PHE A 169 -0.86 12.44 -17.70
CA PHE A 169 -0.27 13.77 -17.79
C PHE A 169 0.04 14.04 -19.26
N PRO A 170 -0.67 14.99 -19.91
CA PRO A 170 -0.32 15.46 -21.23
C PRO A 170 1.12 15.98 -21.17
N ARG A 171 1.95 15.57 -22.11
CA ARG A 171 3.32 16.05 -22.19
C ARG A 171 3.31 17.46 -22.79
N GLU A 172 2.97 18.45 -21.98
CA GLU A 172 3.02 19.86 -22.38
C GLU A 172 4.46 20.20 -22.82
N GLY A 173 4.66 20.44 -24.12
CA GLY A 173 5.90 21.03 -24.64
C GLY A 173 6.85 20.13 -25.43
N ARG A 174 6.50 18.88 -25.77
CA ARG A 174 7.27 18.13 -26.78
C ARG A 174 6.54 18.19 -28.12
N GLY A 175 6.89 19.21 -28.90
CA GLY A 175 6.41 19.40 -30.27
C GLY A 175 6.44 18.09 -31.04
N ASP A 176 5.35 17.85 -31.75
CA ASP A 176 5.00 16.62 -32.45
C ASP A 176 6.19 16.11 -33.29
N GLY A 177 6.69 14.92 -32.96
CA GLY A 177 7.73 14.30 -33.80
C GLY A 177 8.39 13.04 -33.23
N GLU A 178 8.44 12.86 -31.91
CA GLU A 178 9.02 11.65 -31.33
C GLU A 178 8.08 11.03 -30.30
N SER A 179 7.24 10.12 -30.79
CA SER A 179 6.66 9.00 -30.04
C SER A 179 7.78 8.01 -29.63
N GLY A 180 8.80 8.53 -28.93
CA GLY A 180 9.91 7.80 -28.35
C GLY A 180 9.54 7.29 -26.97
N ALA A 181 8.90 6.13 -26.98
CA ALA A 181 9.08 5.02 -26.03
C ALA A 181 9.78 5.38 -24.70
N PHE A 182 9.02 5.83 -23.71
CA PHE A 182 9.43 5.65 -22.31
C PHE A 182 8.80 4.34 -21.82
N GLY A 183 9.58 3.25 -21.89
CA GLY A 183 9.32 2.06 -21.06
C GLY A 183 8.51 0.92 -21.67
N GLY A 184 8.59 0.70 -22.99
CA GLY A 184 8.10 -0.55 -23.59
C GLY A 184 8.95 -1.74 -23.15
N TYR A 185 8.62 -2.37 -22.02
CA TYR A 185 8.96 -3.78 -21.77
C TYR A 185 8.16 -4.63 -22.76
N GLY A 186 8.66 -4.70 -23.99
CA GLY A 186 8.16 -5.58 -25.03
C GLY A 186 8.37 -7.04 -24.65
N TYR A 187 7.48 -7.59 -23.83
CA TYR A 187 7.17 -9.03 -23.87
C TYR A 187 6.31 -9.30 -25.12
N GLY A 188 6.93 -9.10 -26.28
CA GLY A 188 6.37 -9.38 -27.60
C GLY A 188 7.32 -10.32 -28.31
N ALA A 189 7.29 -11.59 -27.92
CA ALA A 189 7.93 -12.66 -28.66
C ALA A 189 7.27 -12.77 -30.04
N GLY A 190 8.07 -12.56 -31.08
CA GLY A 190 7.94 -13.21 -32.38
C GLY A 190 6.65 -12.97 -33.18
N ALA A 191 6.69 -12.01 -34.10
CA ALA A 191 6.04 -12.15 -35.39
C ALA A 191 6.85 -11.37 -36.44
N ALA A 192 7.94 -11.99 -36.89
CA ALA A 192 8.55 -11.66 -38.17
C ALA A 192 7.56 -12.08 -39.27
N GLY A 193 6.66 -11.17 -39.64
CA GLY A 193 5.74 -11.32 -40.76
C GLY A 193 6.14 -10.34 -41.85
N GLY A 194 7.08 -10.75 -42.70
CA GLY A 194 7.43 -10.02 -43.91
C GLY A 194 6.21 -9.89 -44.83
N GLY A 195 5.98 -8.68 -45.31
CA GLY A 195 4.94 -8.36 -46.28
C GLY A 195 5.46 -7.33 -47.27
N TYR A 196 6.39 -7.75 -48.13
CA TYR A 196 6.64 -7.11 -49.41
C TYR A 196 5.43 -7.31 -50.33
N GLY A 197 4.99 -6.25 -50.99
CA GLY A 197 3.95 -6.26 -52.01
C GLY A 197 3.37 -4.86 -52.14
N ALA A 198 3.97 -3.91 -52.86
CA ALA A 198 4.35 -3.96 -54.27
C ALA A 198 3.20 -4.51 -55.14
N GLY A 199 2.15 -3.70 -55.27
CA GLY A 199 1.09 -3.87 -56.26
C GLY A 199 0.78 -2.53 -56.90
N LEU A 200 1.55 -2.19 -57.93
CA LEU A 200 1.08 -1.33 -59.01
C LEU A 200 -0.12 -2.03 -59.63
N GLU A 201 -1.26 -1.36 -59.77
CA GLU A 201 -2.24 -1.75 -60.77
C GLU A 201 -2.75 -0.52 -61.51
N GLU A 202 -2.59 -0.60 -62.82
CA GLU A 202 -2.92 0.37 -63.84
C GLU A 202 -4.44 0.50 -64.01
N ARG A 203 -4.95 1.73 -64.11
CA ARG A 203 -5.63 2.30 -65.30
C ARG A 203 -6.44 3.53 -64.96
#